data_AF-A0AAV2QA73-F1
#
_entry.id   AF-A0AAV2QA73-F1
#
_cell.length_a   1.000
_cell.length_b   1.000
_cell.length_c   1.000
_cell.angle_alpha   90.00
_cell.angle_beta   90.00
_cell.angle_gamma   90.00
#
_symmetry.space_group_name_H-M   'P 1'
#
loop_
_entity.id
_entity.type
_entity.pdbx_description
1 polymer ?
#
loop_
_entity_poly.entity_id
_entity_poly.type
_entity_poly.pdbx_seq_one_letter_code
_entity_poly.pdbx_strand_id
1 'polypeptide(L)'
;MEGDEKNKNKAVDGGLEMTTYGANGTSIDKADQEEMDVRGTWTNHLDFILSLVGNAIGIGNVWRFPYLCYKNGGGAFLIPYLLTVVTCGVPMFLLEVSLGQYLGQGGLTVWKISPIAKGVGWGAVIMSALLNVYYIIVLCWALFYFFQSLTTDLPWASCDNWWNTPECVSAWARKDMNCWSEVFNSTINQTFCEVGNHTRINEDNITDPVKEFWVRRALQTTDGIDSPGGLRWELALTLLIAWILCYFCIWKGVKWTGKVVYFTALFPYLLMFILLIRGVTLPGAAEGIKFYLIPDLNKLANVKVWMEAVSQVFWSYALVLGSLIALGSYNKFDNNCYRDSIVICTINSCTSLFAGFVIFSVLGFMATSQGKDISEVAVSGSGLAFLAYPTAVLQLPVSPLWAALFFLMLLMLGLDSQFCTIEGFITAVSDEWPQYLRKYKEIFIAIVCLLSYIVGLTCVTKGGIYVFEIFDNYAASGMSLIFLIMCQSLAMGWGFGADRWYDCIKEMIGYYPFFWWKFCWKYVTPGICGVVFLLNVAYWSNPKYMDYEYPIWTHLMGWCFAFSSMLCPVVYAIYMFLISRKEGETWKETLMAITRPELDMKSLQNKYRSAPTPDEATAV
;
A
#
# COMPACT_ATOMS: atom_id res chain seq x y z
N MET A 1 54.31 -68.81 -14.80
CA MET A 1 53.74 -69.07 -13.46
C MET A 1 53.58 -67.70 -12.82
N GLU A 2 52.44 -67.08 -13.11
CA GLU A 2 51.35 -66.78 -12.14
C GLU A 2 51.64 -65.46 -11.40
N GLY A 3 50.80 -64.44 -11.39
CA GLY A 3 49.44 -64.28 -11.89
C GLY A 3 48.98 -62.83 -11.65
N ASP A 4 48.08 -62.39 -12.52
CA ASP A 4 47.34 -61.13 -12.57
C ASP A 4 46.33 -60.93 -11.41
N GLU A 5 45.72 -59.74 -11.41
CA GLU A 5 44.45 -59.34 -10.75
C GLU A 5 44.48 -58.86 -9.29
N LYS A 6 44.38 -57.52 -9.14
CA LYS A 6 43.24 -56.88 -8.43
C LYS A 6 43.20 -55.36 -8.68
N ASN A 7 42.52 -55.01 -9.76
CA ASN A 7 42.04 -53.67 -10.07
C ASN A 7 40.55 -53.81 -10.41
N LYS A 8 39.64 -53.21 -9.61
CA LYS A 8 38.28 -52.80 -10.02
C LYS A 8 37.48 -52.20 -8.85
N ASN A 9 36.84 -51.07 -9.16
CA ASN A 9 35.73 -50.40 -8.48
C ASN A 9 36.07 -49.34 -7.41
N LYS A 10 36.49 -48.16 -7.87
CA LYS A 10 35.91 -46.89 -7.40
C LYS A 10 35.34 -46.14 -8.60
N ALA A 11 34.02 -46.07 -8.65
CA ALA A 11 33.29 -45.27 -9.62
C ALA A 11 33.55 -43.78 -9.36
N VAL A 12 33.76 -43.05 -10.44
CA VAL A 12 33.88 -41.59 -10.50
C VAL A 12 32.49 -41.01 -10.26
N ASP A 13 32.30 -40.33 -9.12
CA ASP A 13 31.14 -39.47 -8.91
C ASP A 13 31.51 -38.06 -9.39
N GLY A 14 31.04 -37.71 -10.58
CA GLY A 14 31.32 -36.46 -11.28
C GLY A 14 30.45 -35.31 -10.79
N GLY A 15 30.54 -34.99 -9.49
CA GLY A 15 29.98 -33.77 -8.94
C GLY A 15 30.84 -32.57 -9.34
N LEU A 16 30.34 -31.72 -10.23
CA LEU A 16 30.96 -30.43 -10.54
C LEU A 16 30.84 -29.52 -9.29
N GLU A 17 31.89 -29.44 -8.47
CA GLU A 17 32.01 -28.38 -7.46
C GLU A 17 32.16 -27.04 -8.18
N MET A 18 31.10 -26.24 -8.18
CA MET A 18 31.09 -24.92 -8.80
C MET A 18 31.64 -23.90 -7.80
N THR A 19 32.95 -23.65 -7.84
CA THR A 19 33.61 -22.56 -7.10
C THR A 19 33.16 -21.21 -7.65
N THR A 20 32.40 -20.45 -6.86
CA THR A 20 32.02 -19.07 -7.22
C THR A 20 33.13 -18.09 -6.87
N TYR A 21 33.65 -17.38 -7.87
CA TYR A 21 34.64 -16.33 -7.71
C TYR A 21 33.97 -14.98 -7.46
N GLY A 22 34.49 -14.19 -6.51
CA GLY A 22 34.08 -12.79 -6.33
C GLY A 22 34.57 -11.89 -7.47
N ALA A 23 34.06 -10.66 -7.54
CA ALA A 23 34.38 -9.68 -8.59
C ALA A 23 35.89 -9.34 -8.75
N ASN A 24 36.72 -9.71 -7.76
CA ASN A 24 38.19 -9.56 -7.78
C ASN A 24 38.95 -10.89 -7.98
N GLY A 25 38.28 -11.98 -8.35
CA GLY A 25 38.92 -13.29 -8.56
C GLY A 25 39.36 -14.00 -7.27
N THR A 26 39.00 -13.50 -6.09
CA THR A 26 39.21 -14.18 -4.81
C THR A 26 38.09 -15.19 -4.55
N SER A 27 38.45 -16.40 -4.11
CA SER A 27 37.51 -17.41 -3.62
C SER A 27 36.74 -16.86 -2.42
N ILE A 28 35.42 -16.98 -2.45
CA ILE A 28 34.58 -16.68 -1.27
C ILE A 28 34.83 -17.81 -0.26
N ASP A 29 35.18 -17.46 0.98
CA ASP A 29 35.38 -18.45 2.04
C ASP A 29 34.05 -19.18 2.32
N LYS A 30 34.10 -20.50 2.56
CA LYS A 30 32.89 -21.31 2.82
C LYS A 30 32.03 -20.76 3.97
N ALA A 31 32.66 -20.14 4.97
CA ALA A 31 31.96 -19.49 6.09
C ALA A 31 31.17 -18.25 5.64
N ASP A 32 31.75 -17.39 4.79
CA ASP A 32 31.06 -16.24 4.21
C ASP A 32 29.93 -16.69 3.28
N GLN A 33 30.10 -17.83 2.61
CA GLN A 33 29.10 -18.44 1.74
C GLN A 33 27.92 -19.04 2.53
N GLU A 34 28.20 -19.70 3.65
CA GLU A 34 27.18 -20.18 4.60
C GLU A 34 26.44 -19.00 5.28
N GLU A 35 27.13 -17.93 5.66
CA GLU A 35 26.52 -16.72 6.22
C GLU A 35 25.64 -15.98 5.20
N MET A 36 26.04 -15.99 3.92
CA MET A 36 25.24 -15.47 2.80
C MET A 36 24.01 -16.34 2.47
N ASP A 37 24.05 -17.64 2.75
CA ASP A 37 22.99 -18.60 2.43
C ASP A 37 21.92 -18.75 3.52
N VAL A 38 22.22 -18.40 4.78
CA VAL A 38 21.23 -18.47 5.88
C VAL A 38 20.32 -17.24 5.87
N ARG A 39 19.15 -17.41 5.24
CA ARG A 39 18.09 -16.40 5.26
C ARG A 39 17.55 -16.23 6.68
N GLY A 40 17.29 -14.97 7.06
CA GLY A 40 16.64 -14.68 8.34
C GLY A 40 15.28 -15.37 8.46
N THR A 41 14.89 -15.71 9.68
CA THR A 41 13.56 -16.27 9.98
C THR A 41 12.87 -15.41 11.04
N TRP A 42 11.55 -15.45 11.03
CA TRP A 42 10.75 -14.85 12.11
C TRP A 42 11.09 -15.49 13.45
N THR A 43 11.17 -14.69 14.51
CA THR A 43 11.40 -15.19 15.86
C THR A 43 10.21 -15.98 16.36
N ASN A 44 8.99 -15.44 16.19
CA ASN A 44 7.73 -16.11 16.54
C ASN A 44 6.70 -15.96 15.41
N HIS A 45 5.72 -16.86 15.37
CA HIS A 45 4.60 -16.79 14.41
C HIS A 45 3.80 -15.49 14.53
N LEU A 46 3.63 -14.98 15.76
CA LEU A 46 2.88 -13.74 15.99
C LEU A 46 3.56 -12.52 15.38
N ASP A 47 4.89 -12.49 15.32
CA ASP A 47 5.67 -11.42 14.69
C ASP A 47 5.35 -11.33 13.19
N PHE A 48 5.21 -12.49 12.53
CA PHE A 48 4.78 -12.59 11.13
C PHE A 48 3.33 -12.13 10.95
N ILE A 49 2.41 -12.60 11.79
CA ILE A 49 0.98 -12.20 11.71
C ILE A 49 0.83 -10.70 11.91
N LEU A 50 1.45 -10.11 12.93
CA LEU A 50 1.36 -8.67 13.17
C LEU A 50 2.02 -7.86 12.05
N SER A 51 3.12 -8.34 11.47
CA SER A 51 3.74 -7.69 10.30
C SER A 51 2.80 -7.69 9.09
N LEU A 52 2.10 -8.79 8.83
CA LEU A 52 1.10 -8.85 7.75
C LEU A 52 -0.15 -8.02 8.04
N VAL A 53 -0.58 -7.96 9.30
CA VAL A 53 -1.67 -7.09 9.74
C VAL A 53 -1.28 -5.62 9.55
N GLY A 54 -0.08 -5.20 9.96
CA GLY A 54 0.41 -3.83 9.75
C GLY A 54 0.64 -3.48 8.26
N ASN A 55 1.04 -4.45 7.44
CA ASN A 55 1.15 -4.26 5.99
C ASN A 55 -0.22 -4.09 5.31
N ALA A 56 -1.23 -4.86 5.71
CA ALA A 56 -2.57 -4.79 5.12
C ALA A 56 -3.37 -3.60 5.65
N ILE A 57 -3.23 -3.28 6.93
CA ILE A 57 -4.04 -2.26 7.60
C ILE A 57 -3.26 -0.97 7.62
N GLY A 58 -3.56 -0.14 6.63
CA GLY A 58 -2.97 1.19 6.49
C GLY A 58 -4.01 2.29 6.66
N ILE A 59 -3.57 3.50 6.31
CA ILE A 59 -4.40 4.71 6.32
C ILE A 59 -5.67 4.52 5.46
N GLY A 60 -5.57 3.75 4.36
CA GLY A 60 -6.68 3.40 3.46
C GLY A 60 -7.89 2.78 4.16
N ASN A 61 -7.67 1.98 5.20
CA ASN A 61 -8.75 1.35 5.98
C ASN A 61 -9.55 2.37 6.78
N VAL A 62 -8.91 3.46 7.22
CA VAL A 62 -9.54 4.50 8.07
C VAL A 62 -10.21 5.58 7.23
N TRP A 63 -9.58 6.07 6.17
CA TRP A 63 -10.11 7.24 5.44
C TRP A 63 -10.76 6.95 4.09
N ARG A 64 -10.43 5.83 3.45
CA ARG A 64 -10.84 5.54 2.07
C ARG A 64 -11.97 4.56 2.06
N PHE A 65 -11.85 3.45 2.80
CA PHE A 65 -12.94 2.48 2.87
C PHE A 65 -14.26 3.08 3.38
N PRO A 66 -14.28 3.86 4.49
CA PRO A 66 -15.53 4.45 4.96
C PRO A 66 -16.11 5.45 3.94
N TYR A 67 -15.23 6.24 3.30
CA TYR A 67 -15.61 7.13 2.21
C TYR A 67 -16.28 6.39 1.04
N LEU A 68 -15.65 5.31 0.56
CA LEU A 68 -16.19 4.51 -0.55
C LEU A 68 -17.50 3.81 -0.18
N CYS A 69 -17.61 3.34 1.07
CA CYS A 69 -18.82 2.69 1.54
C CYS A 69 -20.03 3.63 1.48
N TYR A 70 -19.93 4.85 2.02
CA TYR A 70 -21.06 5.78 1.95
C TYR A 70 -21.35 6.22 0.51
N LYS A 71 -20.32 6.61 -0.26
CA LYS A 71 -20.47 7.15 -1.63
C LYS A 71 -21.21 6.18 -2.55
N ASN A 72 -20.96 4.88 -2.34
CA ASN A 72 -21.44 3.81 -3.19
C ASN A 72 -22.67 3.07 -2.64
N GLY A 73 -23.48 3.75 -1.83
CA GLY A 73 -24.77 3.22 -1.36
C GLY A 73 -24.73 2.59 0.03
N GLY A 74 -23.85 3.09 0.90
CA GLY A 74 -23.73 2.66 2.29
C GLY A 74 -23.47 1.15 2.40
N GLY A 75 -24.30 0.47 3.19
CA GLY A 75 -24.19 -0.98 3.40
C GLY A 75 -24.31 -1.82 2.12
N ALA A 76 -24.91 -1.31 1.04
CA ALA A 76 -24.98 -2.01 -0.24
C ALA A 76 -23.59 -2.25 -0.85
N PHE A 77 -22.64 -1.34 -0.62
CA PHE A 77 -21.25 -1.46 -1.10
C PHE A 77 -20.52 -2.68 -0.53
N LEU A 78 -20.97 -3.22 0.60
CA LEU A 78 -20.37 -4.42 1.18
C LEU A 78 -20.55 -5.65 0.28
N ILE A 79 -21.57 -5.69 -0.58
CA ILE A 79 -21.79 -6.78 -1.54
C ILE A 79 -20.64 -6.87 -2.57
N PRO A 80 -20.37 -5.83 -3.39
CA PRO A 80 -19.25 -5.88 -4.34
C PRO A 80 -17.89 -5.98 -3.63
N TYR A 81 -17.74 -5.37 -2.45
CA TYR A 81 -16.51 -5.47 -1.65
C TYR A 81 -16.23 -6.90 -1.18
N LEU A 82 -17.18 -7.56 -0.49
CA LEU A 82 -17.01 -8.93 0.01
C LEU A 82 -16.89 -9.95 -1.13
N LEU A 83 -17.62 -9.74 -2.24
CA LEU A 83 -17.45 -10.58 -3.42
C LEU A 83 -16.01 -10.51 -3.92
N THR A 84 -15.47 -9.30 -4.08
CA THR A 84 -14.08 -9.07 -4.50
C THR A 84 -13.07 -9.71 -3.53
N VAL A 85 -13.32 -9.62 -2.21
CA VAL A 85 -12.49 -10.28 -1.19
C VAL A 85 -12.40 -11.79 -1.45
N VAL A 86 -13.54 -12.45 -1.70
CA VAL A 86 -13.60 -13.91 -1.91
C VAL A 86 -13.12 -14.33 -3.30
N THR A 87 -13.34 -13.52 -4.34
CA THR A 87 -13.02 -13.88 -5.72
C THR A 87 -11.60 -13.53 -6.13
N CYS A 88 -11.04 -12.44 -5.59
CA CYS A 88 -9.76 -11.88 -6.03
C CYS A 88 -8.80 -11.63 -4.86
N GLY A 89 -9.26 -10.99 -3.79
CA GLY A 89 -8.43 -10.56 -2.66
C GLY A 89 -7.73 -11.72 -1.94
N VAL A 90 -8.50 -12.57 -1.27
CA VAL A 90 -8.00 -13.75 -0.54
C VAL A 90 -7.19 -14.70 -1.43
N PRO A 91 -7.64 -15.07 -2.65
CA PRO A 91 -6.84 -15.93 -3.51
C PRO A 91 -5.47 -15.30 -3.81
N MET A 92 -5.40 -14.02 -4.21
CA MET A 92 -4.12 -13.39 -4.53
C MET A 92 -3.22 -13.20 -3.30
N PHE A 93 -3.81 -12.88 -2.15
CA PHE A 93 -3.07 -12.79 -0.89
C PHE A 93 -2.43 -14.13 -0.53
N LEU A 94 -3.21 -15.22 -0.59
CA LEU A 94 -2.71 -16.58 -0.38
C LEU A 94 -1.61 -16.93 -1.39
N LEU A 95 -1.79 -16.58 -2.66
CA LEU A 95 -0.79 -16.82 -3.70
C LEU A 95 0.54 -16.17 -3.36
N GLU A 96 0.57 -14.90 -2.97
CA GLU A 96 1.82 -14.18 -2.68
C GLU A 96 2.53 -14.68 -1.42
N VAL A 97 1.78 -14.87 -0.33
CA VAL A 97 2.36 -15.36 0.93
C VAL A 97 2.90 -16.78 0.75
N SER A 98 2.13 -17.67 0.11
CA SER A 98 2.58 -19.03 -0.17
C SER A 98 3.76 -19.07 -1.16
N LEU A 99 3.78 -18.16 -2.13
CA LEU A 99 4.85 -18.08 -3.12
C LEU A 99 6.18 -17.65 -2.49
N GLY A 100 6.12 -16.65 -1.60
CA GLY A 100 7.24 -16.27 -0.76
C GLY A 100 7.72 -17.43 0.11
N GLN A 101 6.81 -18.04 0.88
CA GLN A 101 7.13 -19.10 1.84
C GLN A 101 7.75 -20.34 1.17
N TYR A 102 7.20 -20.76 0.03
CA TYR A 102 7.65 -21.96 -0.67
C TYR A 102 9.08 -21.80 -1.22
N LEU A 103 9.39 -20.64 -1.80
CA LEU A 103 10.67 -20.40 -2.48
C LEU A 103 11.74 -19.79 -1.58
N GLY A 104 11.36 -19.17 -0.46
CA GLY A 104 12.30 -18.48 0.42
C GLY A 104 13.07 -17.37 -0.30
N GLN A 105 12.42 -16.68 -1.24
CA GLN A 105 13.02 -15.68 -2.13
C GLN A 105 12.16 -14.41 -2.21
N GLY A 106 12.80 -13.27 -2.49
CA GLY A 106 12.14 -11.98 -2.70
C GLY A 106 11.39 -11.87 -4.03
N GLY A 107 10.62 -10.79 -4.18
CA GLY A 107 9.66 -10.61 -5.29
C GLY A 107 10.24 -10.60 -6.73
N LEU A 108 11.56 -10.47 -6.90
CA LEU A 108 12.22 -10.59 -8.22
C LEU A 108 12.69 -12.03 -8.50
N THR A 109 13.38 -12.63 -7.55
CA THR A 109 14.00 -13.95 -7.69
C THR A 109 12.98 -15.08 -7.68
N VAL A 110 11.83 -14.86 -7.04
CA VAL A 110 10.69 -15.78 -7.01
C VAL A 110 10.22 -16.21 -8.40
N TRP A 111 10.40 -15.36 -9.42
CA TRP A 111 10.01 -15.61 -10.80
C TRP A 111 10.90 -16.58 -11.55
N LYS A 112 11.96 -17.13 -10.92
CA LYS A 112 12.67 -18.31 -11.43
C LYS A 112 11.74 -19.51 -11.62
N ILE A 113 10.57 -19.51 -10.98
CA ILE A 113 9.50 -20.49 -11.21
C ILE A 113 8.87 -20.39 -12.62
N SER A 114 8.88 -19.20 -13.23
CA SER A 114 8.37 -18.92 -14.56
C SER A 114 9.13 -17.73 -15.16
N PRO A 115 10.30 -17.95 -15.79
CA PRO A 115 11.21 -16.89 -16.23
C PRO A 115 10.56 -15.83 -17.13
N ILE A 116 9.66 -16.24 -18.02
CA ILE A 116 8.88 -15.31 -18.87
C ILE A 116 8.12 -14.24 -18.07
N ALA A 117 7.75 -14.54 -16.82
CA ALA A 117 6.96 -13.68 -15.96
C ALA A 117 7.81 -12.84 -15.00
N LYS A 118 9.16 -12.91 -15.05
CA LYS A 118 10.03 -12.09 -14.20
C LYS A 118 9.85 -10.58 -14.42
N GLY A 119 9.29 -10.17 -15.56
CA GLY A 119 8.82 -8.80 -15.78
C GLY A 119 7.73 -8.32 -14.82
N VAL A 120 6.92 -9.22 -14.26
CA VAL A 120 5.95 -8.89 -13.19
C VAL A 120 6.68 -8.46 -11.93
N GLY A 121 7.76 -9.16 -11.55
CA GLY A 121 8.61 -8.77 -10.43
C GLY A 121 9.26 -7.40 -10.64
N TRP A 122 9.76 -7.11 -11.84
CA TRP A 122 10.29 -5.78 -12.18
C TRP A 122 9.23 -4.69 -12.10
N GLY A 123 8.03 -4.95 -12.63
CA GLY A 123 6.89 -4.03 -12.51
C GLY A 123 6.51 -3.75 -11.05
N ALA A 124 6.48 -4.80 -10.22
CA ALA A 124 6.23 -4.69 -8.78
C ALA A 124 7.30 -3.85 -8.05
N VAL A 125 8.59 -4.06 -8.36
CA VAL A 125 9.70 -3.30 -7.76
C VAL A 125 9.65 -1.82 -8.14
N ILE A 126 9.37 -1.50 -9.41
CA ILE A 126 9.23 -0.10 -9.87
C ILE A 126 8.02 0.56 -9.21
N MET A 127 6.89 -0.13 -9.18
CA MET A 127 5.67 0.36 -8.52
C MET A 127 5.90 0.59 -7.02
N SER A 128 6.56 -0.33 -6.33
CA SER A 128 6.95 -0.20 -4.91
C SER A 128 7.89 0.99 -4.69
N ALA A 129 8.89 1.19 -5.56
CA ALA A 129 9.80 2.33 -5.48
C ALA A 129 9.07 3.68 -5.64
N LEU A 130 8.15 3.78 -6.59
CA LEU A 130 7.34 4.98 -6.79
C LEU A 130 6.39 5.22 -5.62
N LEU A 131 5.75 4.16 -5.11
CA LEU A 131 4.87 4.20 -3.94
C LEU A 131 5.60 4.71 -2.69
N ASN A 132 6.81 4.21 -2.44
CA ASN A 132 7.63 4.59 -1.29
C ASN A 132 7.92 6.10 -1.24
N VAL A 133 8.03 6.76 -2.40
CA VAL A 133 8.33 8.20 -2.49
C VAL A 133 7.15 9.06 -2.04
N TYR A 134 5.93 8.73 -2.45
CA TYR A 134 4.78 9.60 -2.20
C TYR A 134 3.96 9.19 -0.97
N TYR A 135 3.87 7.89 -0.64
CA TYR A 135 3.08 7.43 0.50
C TYR A 135 3.59 8.02 1.82
N ILE A 136 4.91 8.11 1.98
CA ILE A 136 5.54 8.69 3.17
C ILE A 136 5.26 10.19 3.35
N ILE A 137 4.83 10.89 2.29
CA ILE A 137 4.44 12.30 2.37
C ILE A 137 3.19 12.46 3.25
N VAL A 138 2.29 11.48 3.27
CA VAL A 138 1.14 11.46 4.19
C VAL A 138 1.60 11.36 5.64
N LEU A 139 2.61 10.52 5.93
CA LEU A 139 3.19 10.41 7.27
C LEU A 139 3.89 11.71 7.67
N CYS A 140 4.55 12.39 6.72
CA CYS A 140 5.13 13.71 6.93
C CYS A 140 4.06 14.73 7.35
N TRP A 141 2.91 14.78 6.66
CA TRP A 141 1.80 15.65 7.05
C TRP A 141 1.22 15.25 8.42
N ALA A 142 1.02 13.96 8.67
CA ALA A 142 0.54 13.48 9.97
C ALA A 142 1.48 13.89 11.11
N LEU A 143 2.80 13.76 10.90
CA LEU A 143 3.80 14.15 11.88
C LEU A 143 3.84 15.68 12.09
N PHE A 144 3.68 16.46 11.02
CA PHE A 144 3.53 17.92 11.11
C PHE A 144 2.31 18.29 11.97
N TYR A 145 1.14 17.73 11.67
CA TYR A 145 -0.07 17.98 12.44
C TYR A 145 0.02 17.48 13.89
N PHE A 146 0.72 16.36 14.14
CA PHE A 146 1.00 15.88 15.49
C PHE A 146 1.76 16.93 16.30
N PHE A 147 2.86 17.47 15.76
CA PHE A 147 3.61 18.53 16.44
C PHE A 147 2.79 19.81 16.63
N GLN A 148 1.97 20.18 15.64
CA GLN A 148 1.05 21.33 15.74
C GLN A 148 -0.10 21.11 16.74
N SER A 149 -0.35 19.86 17.16
CA SER A 149 -1.33 19.54 18.19
C SER A 149 -0.78 19.63 19.62
N LEU A 150 0.54 19.81 19.79
CA LEU A 150 1.19 19.91 21.11
C LEU A 150 1.13 21.34 21.66
N THR A 151 -0.08 21.89 21.72
CA THR A 151 -0.37 23.27 22.13
C THR A 151 -1.57 23.31 23.09
N THR A 152 -1.84 24.47 23.70
CA THR A 152 -3.06 24.67 24.50
C THR A 152 -4.29 24.79 23.62
N ASP A 153 -4.17 25.53 22.51
CA ASP A 153 -5.21 25.79 21.54
C ASP A 153 -4.71 25.35 20.17
N LEU A 154 -5.57 24.65 19.43
CA LEU A 154 -5.22 24.15 18.10
C LEU A 154 -5.07 25.31 17.11
N PRO A 155 -4.01 25.35 16.28
CA PRO A 155 -3.76 26.48 15.40
C PRO A 155 -4.81 26.64 14.29
N TRP A 156 -5.57 25.59 13.99
CA TRP A 156 -6.69 25.63 13.03
C TRP A 156 -8.05 25.92 13.69
N ALA A 157 -8.09 26.30 14.98
CA ALA A 157 -9.33 26.59 15.70
C ALA A 157 -9.93 27.97 15.37
N SER A 158 -9.08 28.96 15.09
CA SER A 158 -9.47 30.37 14.90
C SER A 158 -8.98 30.92 13.56
N CYS A 159 -9.52 32.08 13.18
CA CYS A 159 -9.09 32.87 12.02
C CYS A 159 -8.09 33.98 12.39
N ASP A 160 -7.61 34.01 13.64
CA ASP A 160 -6.75 35.08 14.18
C ASP A 160 -5.26 34.78 14.01
N ASN A 161 -4.87 34.23 12.86
CA ASN A 161 -3.48 33.86 12.58
C ASN A 161 -2.92 34.62 11.38
N TRP A 162 -1.59 34.72 11.32
CA TRP A 162 -0.90 35.48 10.25
C TRP A 162 -1.12 34.92 8.83
N TRP A 163 -1.57 33.67 8.71
CA TRP A 163 -1.86 33.03 7.42
C TRP A 163 -3.32 33.17 6.99
N ASN A 164 -4.20 33.64 7.88
CA ASN A 164 -5.62 33.74 7.58
C ASN A 164 -5.93 34.97 6.73
N THR A 165 -6.96 34.89 5.89
CA THR A 165 -7.46 36.04 5.13
C THR A 165 -8.67 36.68 5.81
N PRO A 166 -9.04 37.92 5.41
CA PRO A 166 -10.24 38.59 5.93
C PRO A 166 -11.54 37.81 5.68
N GLU A 167 -11.57 36.91 4.70
CA GLU A 167 -12.72 36.05 4.35
C GLU A 167 -12.83 34.79 5.23
N CYS A 168 -11.85 34.55 6.12
CA CYS A 168 -11.88 33.39 7.01
C CYS A 168 -12.97 33.56 8.07
N VAL A 169 -13.90 32.61 8.10
CA VAL A 169 -14.92 32.54 9.15
C VAL A 169 -15.04 31.12 9.65
N SER A 170 -14.90 30.95 10.96
CA SER A 170 -15.15 29.66 11.62
C SER A 170 -16.59 29.20 11.35
N ALA A 171 -16.79 27.89 11.18
CA ALA A 171 -18.11 27.32 10.91
C ALA A 171 -19.18 27.69 11.96
N TRP A 172 -18.77 28.11 13.17
CA TRP A 172 -19.65 28.51 14.26
C TRP A 172 -20.06 29.97 14.13
N ALA A 173 -19.10 30.85 13.86
CA ALA A 173 -19.37 32.26 13.61
C ALA A 173 -20.28 32.45 12.38
N ARG A 174 -20.23 31.54 11.39
CA ARG A 174 -21.13 31.56 10.23
C ARG A 174 -22.61 31.52 10.58
N LYS A 175 -23.01 30.88 11.69
CA LYS A 175 -24.43 30.81 12.09
C LYS A 175 -24.97 32.16 12.58
N ASP A 176 -24.10 32.99 13.11
CA ASP A 176 -24.44 34.30 13.66
C ASP A 176 -24.14 35.44 12.66
N MET A 177 -23.78 35.09 11.41
CA MET A 177 -23.53 36.07 10.35
C MET A 177 -24.82 36.63 9.77
N ASN A 178 -24.82 37.94 9.48
CA ASN A 178 -25.86 38.56 8.68
C ASN A 178 -25.62 38.27 7.20
N CYS A 179 -26.45 37.39 6.63
CA CYS A 179 -26.43 37.07 5.20
C CYS A 179 -27.76 37.44 4.55
N TRP A 180 -27.72 37.91 3.30
CA TRP A 180 -28.89 38.18 2.46
C TRP A 180 -28.66 37.69 1.04
N SER A 181 -29.72 37.25 0.36
CA SER A 181 -29.64 36.85 -1.04
C SER A 181 -30.07 37.97 -1.96
N GLU A 182 -29.28 38.24 -2.99
CA GLU A 182 -29.61 39.18 -4.07
C GLU A 182 -29.82 38.40 -5.37
N VAL A 183 -30.83 38.81 -6.14
CA VAL A 183 -31.13 38.23 -7.45
C VAL A 183 -30.42 39.05 -8.52
N PHE A 184 -29.42 38.47 -9.19
CA PHE A 184 -28.76 39.10 -10.33
C PHE A 184 -29.38 38.60 -11.64
N ASN A 185 -29.81 39.52 -12.51
CA ASN A 185 -30.38 39.24 -13.84
C ASN A 185 -31.52 38.20 -13.87
N SER A 186 -32.37 38.17 -12.85
CA SER A 186 -33.57 37.29 -12.78
C SER A 186 -33.30 35.78 -12.88
N THR A 187 -32.04 35.33 -12.78
CA THR A 187 -31.67 33.91 -12.94
C THR A 187 -30.67 33.40 -11.89
N ILE A 188 -29.88 34.28 -11.25
CA ILE A 188 -28.86 33.87 -10.29
C ILE A 188 -29.19 34.45 -8.91
N ASN A 189 -29.54 33.58 -7.96
CA ASN A 189 -29.57 33.92 -6.54
C ASN A 189 -28.16 33.78 -5.98
N GLN A 190 -27.53 34.88 -5.57
CA GLN A 190 -26.26 34.85 -4.84
C GLN A 190 -26.47 35.34 -3.42
N THR A 191 -25.88 34.65 -2.45
CA THR A 191 -25.95 35.01 -1.03
C THR A 191 -24.71 35.80 -0.66
N PHE A 192 -24.91 36.99 -0.08
CA PHE A 192 -23.85 37.83 0.44
C PHE A 192 -23.91 37.87 1.96
N CYS A 193 -22.77 37.98 2.61
CA CYS A 193 -22.67 38.07 4.06
C CYS A 193 -21.71 39.18 4.51
N GLU A 194 -21.95 39.71 5.72
CA GLU A 194 -21.05 40.62 6.43
C GLU A 194 -19.96 39.83 7.17
N VAL A 195 -18.68 40.09 6.84
CA VAL A 195 -17.52 39.44 7.47
C VAL A 195 -16.59 40.50 8.05
N GLY A 196 -16.52 40.60 9.39
CA GLY A 196 -15.67 41.59 10.06
C GLY A 196 -16.04 43.02 9.67
N ASN A 197 -15.08 43.76 9.08
CA ASN A 197 -15.31 45.12 8.58
C ASN A 197 -15.82 45.17 7.12
N HIS A 198 -15.91 44.02 6.44
CA HIS A 198 -16.37 43.94 5.06
C HIS A 198 -17.88 43.73 5.03
N THR A 199 -18.59 44.65 4.38
CA THR A 199 -20.05 44.61 4.31
C THR A 199 -20.58 43.72 3.19
N ARG A 200 -19.74 43.15 2.32
CA ARG A 200 -20.23 42.37 1.16
C ARG A 200 -19.22 41.35 0.69
N ILE A 201 -19.43 40.10 1.07
CA ILE A 201 -18.64 38.95 0.58
C ILE A 201 -19.62 37.88 0.09
N ASN A 202 -19.37 37.30 -1.09
CA ASN A 202 -20.16 36.16 -1.57
C ASN A 202 -19.95 34.96 -0.64
N GLU A 203 -21.02 34.27 -0.27
CA GLU A 203 -20.96 33.10 0.62
C GLU A 203 -19.97 32.04 0.11
N ASP A 204 -19.88 31.85 -1.22
CA ASP A 204 -18.94 30.91 -1.85
C ASP A 204 -17.46 31.27 -1.61
N ASN A 205 -17.16 32.53 -1.35
CA ASN A 205 -15.80 33.03 -1.10
C ASN A 205 -15.37 32.88 0.37
N ILE A 206 -16.30 32.55 1.27
CA ILE A 206 -16.01 32.37 2.69
C ILE A 206 -15.24 31.07 2.91
N THR A 207 -14.10 31.16 3.60
CA THR A 207 -13.21 30.03 3.86
C THR A 207 -13.27 29.58 5.32
N ASP A 208 -12.98 28.30 5.57
CA ASP A 208 -12.88 27.73 6.92
C ASP A 208 -11.46 27.83 7.46
N PRO A 209 -11.26 28.09 8.76
CA PRO A 209 -9.93 28.20 9.37
C PRO A 209 -9.09 26.93 9.18
N VAL A 210 -9.73 25.76 9.17
CA VAL A 210 -9.06 24.47 8.90
C VAL A 210 -8.59 24.37 7.44
N LYS A 211 -9.41 24.81 6.48
CA LYS A 211 -9.04 24.85 5.06
C LYS A 211 -7.88 25.82 4.84
N GLU A 212 -7.92 26.99 5.47
CA GLU A 212 -6.83 27.96 5.39
C GLU A 212 -5.56 27.46 6.08
N PHE A 213 -5.67 26.78 7.22
CA PHE A 213 -4.52 26.15 7.85
C PHE A 213 -3.86 25.14 6.90
N TRP A 214 -4.63 24.28 6.25
CA TRP A 214 -4.10 23.31 5.29
C TRP A 214 -3.39 23.99 4.10
N VAL A 215 -4.10 24.90 3.41
CA VAL A 215 -3.62 25.51 2.17
C VAL A 215 -2.53 26.56 2.42
N ARG A 216 -2.75 27.46 3.39
CA ARG A 216 -1.90 28.65 3.61
C ARG A 216 -0.84 28.48 4.68
N ARG A 217 -1.00 27.57 5.66
CA ARG A 217 -0.02 27.36 6.74
C ARG A 217 0.78 26.08 6.59
N ALA A 218 0.10 24.94 6.43
CA ALA A 218 0.74 23.63 6.36
C ALA A 218 1.48 23.48 5.03
N LEU A 219 0.76 23.53 3.91
CA LEU A 219 1.30 23.37 2.56
C LEU A 219 1.90 24.65 1.99
N GLN A 220 1.30 25.82 2.26
CA GLN A 220 1.60 27.09 1.58
C GLN A 220 1.50 26.96 0.05
N THR A 221 0.37 26.42 -0.42
CA THR A 221 0.15 26.00 -1.80
C THR A 221 0.32 27.16 -2.80
N THR A 222 0.99 26.90 -3.91
CA THR A 222 1.09 27.83 -5.05
C THR A 222 -0.05 27.64 -6.05
N ASP A 223 -0.13 28.53 -7.04
CA ASP A 223 -1.20 28.53 -8.04
C ASP A 223 -1.21 27.31 -8.97
N GLY A 224 -0.10 26.57 -9.06
CA GLY A 224 -0.02 25.39 -9.92
C GLY A 224 1.34 24.71 -9.94
N ILE A 225 1.41 23.59 -10.67
CA ILE A 225 2.62 22.75 -10.77
C ILE A 225 3.78 23.43 -11.52
N ASP A 226 3.49 24.36 -12.45
CA ASP A 226 4.50 25.13 -13.18
C ASP A 226 5.24 26.13 -12.29
N SER A 227 4.67 26.46 -11.13
CA SER A 227 5.23 27.36 -10.13
C SER A 227 5.38 26.62 -8.80
N PRO A 228 6.33 25.67 -8.68
CA PRO A 228 6.46 24.83 -7.48
C PRO A 228 6.83 25.61 -6.21
N GLY A 229 7.30 26.86 -6.37
CA GLY A 229 7.74 27.69 -5.25
C GLY A 229 8.97 27.14 -4.54
N GLY A 230 9.23 27.63 -3.32
CA GLY A 230 10.33 27.16 -2.49
C GLY A 230 10.00 25.87 -1.73
N LEU A 231 11.03 25.27 -1.12
CA LEU A 231 10.87 24.13 -0.22
C LEU A 231 10.17 24.54 1.09
N ARG A 232 9.19 23.77 1.55
CA ARG A 232 8.61 23.92 2.90
C ARG A 232 9.51 23.22 3.91
N TRP A 233 10.42 23.97 4.53
CA TRP A 233 11.43 23.42 5.45
C TRP A 233 10.86 22.61 6.62
N GLU A 234 9.74 23.01 7.21
CA GLU A 234 9.08 22.25 8.27
C GLU A 234 8.61 20.87 7.77
N LEU A 235 8.05 20.80 6.56
CA LEU A 235 7.64 19.54 5.93
C LEU A 235 8.85 18.72 5.49
N ALA A 236 9.93 19.36 5.01
CA ALA A 236 11.17 18.67 4.73
C ALA A 236 11.77 18.02 5.98
N LEU A 237 11.70 18.70 7.13
CA LEU A 237 12.15 18.16 8.41
C LEU A 237 11.27 17.00 8.90
N THR A 238 9.94 17.12 8.83
CA THR A 238 9.05 16.02 9.22
C THR A 238 9.15 14.83 8.27
N LEU A 239 9.41 15.08 6.98
CA LEU A 239 9.74 14.04 6.01
C LEU A 239 11.06 13.32 6.36
N LEU A 240 12.09 14.07 6.75
CA LEU A 240 13.36 13.50 7.20
C LEU A 240 13.15 12.63 8.44
N ILE A 241 12.38 13.10 9.43
CA ILE A 241 12.06 12.32 10.63
C ILE A 241 11.30 11.04 10.25
N ALA A 242 10.32 11.11 9.34
CA ALA A 242 9.58 9.93 8.89
C ALA A 242 10.50 8.87 8.25
N TRP A 243 11.45 9.29 7.41
CA TRP A 243 12.46 8.38 6.82
C TRP A 243 13.41 7.80 7.87
N ILE A 244 13.83 8.59 8.85
CA ILE A 244 14.67 8.13 9.96
C ILE A 244 13.92 7.07 10.79
N LEU A 245 12.66 7.32 11.14
CA LEU A 245 11.81 6.34 11.83
C LEU A 245 11.68 5.06 11.01
N CYS A 246 11.39 5.19 9.72
CA CYS A 246 11.27 4.04 8.82
C CYS A 246 12.56 3.22 8.74
N TYR A 247 13.72 3.88 8.57
CA TYR A 247 15.03 3.23 8.57
C TYR A 247 15.25 2.41 9.84
N PHE A 248 15.05 3.02 11.01
CA PHE A 248 15.22 2.33 12.28
C PHE A 248 14.21 1.21 12.49
N CYS A 249 13.05 1.17 11.81
CA CYS A 249 12.11 0.06 11.90
C CYS A 249 12.60 -1.22 11.19
N ILE A 250 13.48 -1.11 10.18
CA ILE A 250 13.90 -2.24 9.34
C ILE A 250 15.41 -2.49 9.28
N TRP A 251 16.25 -1.56 9.77
CA TRP A 251 17.71 -1.66 9.64
C TRP A 251 18.31 -3.01 10.07
N LYS A 252 17.82 -3.61 11.15
CA LYS A 252 18.27 -4.92 11.68
C LYS A 252 17.47 -6.12 11.13
N GLY A 253 16.70 -5.91 10.07
CA GLY A 253 15.86 -6.92 9.42
C GLY A 253 14.68 -7.41 10.27
N VAL A 254 14.07 -8.51 9.82
CA VAL A 254 12.77 -9.01 10.30
C VAL A 254 12.69 -9.34 11.78
N LYS A 255 13.81 -9.71 12.44
CA LYS A 255 13.82 -9.95 13.89
C LYS A 255 13.57 -8.69 14.71
N TRP A 256 14.03 -7.54 14.20
CA TRP A 256 13.79 -6.25 14.83
C TRP A 256 12.42 -5.70 14.43
N THR A 257 12.09 -5.74 13.14
CA THR A 257 10.79 -5.33 12.62
C THR A 257 9.65 -6.06 13.32
N GLY A 258 9.80 -7.37 13.54
CA GLY A 258 8.86 -8.20 14.29
C GLY A 258 8.62 -7.74 15.74
N LYS A 259 9.54 -6.98 16.35
CA LYS A 259 9.33 -6.38 17.69
C LYS A 259 8.64 -5.03 17.60
N VAL A 260 8.99 -4.22 16.60
CA VAL A 260 8.41 -2.89 16.39
C VAL A 260 6.91 -2.99 16.13
N VAL A 261 6.49 -3.99 15.32
CA VAL A 261 5.08 -4.19 14.92
C VAL A 261 4.13 -4.43 16.09
N TYR A 262 4.60 -4.90 17.25
CA TYR A 262 3.74 -5.05 18.43
C TYR A 262 3.19 -3.72 18.90
N PHE A 263 3.99 -2.66 18.82
CA PHE A 263 3.52 -1.34 19.17
C PHE A 263 2.77 -0.71 18.00
N THR A 264 3.39 -0.68 16.82
CA THR A 264 2.87 0.08 15.68
C THR A 264 1.58 -0.51 15.10
N ALA A 265 1.39 -1.84 15.13
CA ALA A 265 0.17 -2.48 14.63
C ALA A 265 -0.97 -2.54 15.66
N LEU A 266 -0.66 -2.72 16.95
CA LEU A 266 -1.69 -2.85 18.00
C LEU A 266 -2.18 -1.50 18.54
N PHE A 267 -1.30 -0.50 18.62
CA PHE A 267 -1.64 0.80 19.19
C PHE A 267 -2.77 1.52 18.42
N PRO A 268 -2.83 1.48 17.07
CA PRO A 268 -3.97 2.01 16.33
C PRO A 268 -5.32 1.39 16.74
N TYR A 269 -5.39 0.11 17.07
CA TYR A 269 -6.63 -0.51 17.54
C TYR A 269 -7.09 0.05 18.89
N LEU A 270 -6.15 0.27 19.82
CA LEU A 270 -6.45 0.92 21.09
C LEU A 270 -7.01 2.32 20.85
N LEU A 271 -6.37 3.10 19.97
CA LEU A 271 -6.81 4.46 19.66
C LEU A 271 -8.17 4.48 18.93
N MET A 272 -8.38 3.63 17.94
CA MET A 272 -9.67 3.49 17.27
C MET A 272 -10.77 3.09 18.27
N PHE A 273 -10.49 2.23 19.24
CA PHE A 273 -11.46 1.87 20.27
C PHE A 273 -11.82 3.04 21.19
N ILE A 274 -10.82 3.82 21.64
CA ILE A 274 -11.04 5.04 22.42
C ILE A 274 -11.86 6.06 21.62
N LEU A 275 -11.50 6.29 20.36
CA LEU A 275 -12.22 7.18 19.45
C LEU A 275 -13.63 6.69 19.14
N LEU A 276 -13.86 5.38 19.07
CA LEU A 276 -15.21 4.82 18.91
C LEU A 276 -16.08 5.16 20.12
N ILE A 277 -15.61 4.87 21.34
CA ILE A 277 -16.36 5.18 22.57
C ILE A 277 -16.67 6.67 22.62
N ARG A 278 -15.68 7.53 22.31
CA ARG A 278 -15.93 8.96 22.27
C ARG A 278 -16.93 9.32 21.17
N GLY A 279 -16.74 8.82 19.96
CA GLY A 279 -17.57 9.11 18.79
C GLY A 279 -19.04 8.74 19.00
N VAL A 280 -19.34 7.54 19.52
CA VAL A 280 -20.73 7.10 19.74
C VAL A 280 -21.42 7.79 20.91
N THR A 281 -20.68 8.45 21.81
CA THR A 281 -21.26 9.25 22.91
C THR A 281 -21.58 10.69 22.50
N LEU A 282 -21.20 11.11 21.28
CA LEU A 282 -21.50 12.44 20.76
C LEU A 282 -22.94 12.54 20.24
N PRO A 283 -23.60 13.70 20.38
CA PRO A 283 -24.92 13.92 19.78
C PRO A 283 -24.82 13.82 18.25
N GLY A 284 -25.81 13.25 17.59
CA GLY A 284 -25.81 13.09 16.12
C GLY A 284 -24.97 11.93 15.57
N ALA A 285 -24.23 11.20 16.41
CA ALA A 285 -23.44 10.04 15.99
C ALA A 285 -24.28 8.95 15.29
N ALA A 286 -25.53 8.76 15.74
CA ALA A 286 -26.46 7.80 15.15
C ALA A 286 -26.79 8.13 13.68
N GLU A 287 -26.91 9.40 13.31
CA GLU A 287 -27.18 9.80 11.92
C GLU A 287 -25.98 9.50 11.02
N GLY A 288 -24.76 9.73 11.51
CA GLY A 288 -23.54 9.34 10.82
C GLY A 288 -23.46 7.84 10.55
N ILE A 289 -23.75 7.01 11.56
CA ILE A 289 -23.75 5.54 11.42
C ILE A 289 -24.86 5.07 10.46
N LYS A 290 -26.04 5.70 10.51
CA LYS A 290 -27.11 5.44 9.53
C LYS A 290 -26.65 5.75 8.10
N PHE A 291 -26.03 6.90 7.88
CA PHE A 291 -25.46 7.26 6.57
C PHE A 291 -24.40 6.28 6.08
N TYR A 292 -23.62 5.72 6.99
CA TYR A 292 -22.60 4.72 6.66
C TYR A 292 -23.18 3.37 6.22
N LEU A 293 -24.24 2.90 6.87
CA LEU A 293 -24.72 1.51 6.72
C LEU A 293 -26.07 1.33 6.05
N ILE A 294 -26.92 2.35 5.97
CA ILE A 294 -28.22 2.21 5.29
C ILE A 294 -27.96 1.86 3.81
N PRO A 295 -28.46 0.72 3.32
CA PRO A 295 -28.14 0.26 1.97
C PRO A 295 -29.01 0.96 0.93
N ASP A 296 -28.38 1.56 -0.08
CA ASP A 296 -29.04 1.99 -1.33
C ASP A 296 -28.65 1.04 -2.48
N LEU A 297 -29.52 0.08 -2.74
CA LEU A 297 -29.30 -0.94 -3.78
C LEU A 297 -29.28 -0.37 -5.19
N ASN A 298 -29.85 0.82 -5.43
CA ASN A 298 -29.85 1.44 -6.76
C ASN A 298 -28.43 1.77 -7.22
N LYS A 299 -27.52 2.07 -6.27
CA LYS A 299 -26.11 2.35 -6.57
C LYS A 299 -25.39 1.16 -7.19
N LEU A 300 -25.82 -0.08 -6.90
CA LEU A 300 -25.19 -1.29 -7.44
C LEU A 300 -25.36 -1.43 -8.96
N ALA A 301 -26.33 -0.73 -9.57
CA ALA A 301 -26.50 -0.68 -11.01
C ALA A 301 -25.35 0.09 -11.71
N ASN A 302 -24.62 0.93 -10.97
CA ASN A 302 -23.49 1.68 -11.52
C ASN A 302 -22.20 0.82 -11.48
N VAL A 303 -21.64 0.54 -12.66
CA VAL A 303 -20.41 -0.25 -12.80
C VAL A 303 -19.22 0.34 -12.05
N LYS A 304 -19.16 1.67 -11.88
CA LYS A 304 -18.07 2.34 -11.14
C LYS A 304 -17.99 1.87 -9.68
N VAL A 305 -19.13 1.51 -9.08
CA VAL A 305 -19.17 0.97 -7.70
C VAL A 305 -18.36 -0.32 -7.59
N TRP A 306 -18.46 -1.19 -8.59
CA TRP A 306 -17.72 -2.45 -8.64
C TRP A 306 -16.23 -2.22 -8.91
N MET A 307 -15.89 -1.27 -9.77
CA MET A 307 -14.49 -0.89 -10.05
C MET A 307 -13.80 -0.31 -8.80
N GLU A 308 -14.51 0.52 -8.04
CA GLU A 308 -14.02 1.08 -6.78
C GLU A 308 -13.87 -0.01 -5.69
N ALA A 309 -14.77 -0.99 -5.63
CA ALA A 309 -14.64 -2.14 -4.73
C ALA A 309 -13.39 -3.00 -5.04
N VAL A 310 -13.15 -3.29 -6.32
CA VAL A 310 -11.96 -4.03 -6.79
C VAL A 310 -10.69 -3.29 -6.40
N SER A 311 -10.63 -2.00 -6.75
CA SER A 311 -9.47 -1.17 -6.44
C SER A 311 -9.22 -1.07 -4.93
N GLN A 312 -10.29 -0.94 -4.13
CA GLN A 312 -10.17 -0.86 -2.66
C GLN A 312 -9.60 -2.14 -2.06
N VAL A 313 -10.05 -3.32 -2.48
CA VAL A 313 -9.52 -4.59 -1.95
C VAL A 313 -8.05 -4.76 -2.31
N PHE A 314 -7.67 -4.44 -3.55
CA PHE A 314 -6.29 -4.64 -4.00
C PHE A 314 -5.30 -3.73 -3.29
N TRP A 315 -5.65 -2.44 -3.11
CA TRP A 315 -4.85 -1.51 -2.32
C TRP A 315 -4.84 -1.87 -0.84
N SER A 316 -5.97 -2.26 -0.27
CA SER A 316 -6.06 -2.62 1.14
C SER A 316 -5.30 -3.90 1.49
N TYR A 317 -5.04 -4.80 0.54
CA TYR A 317 -4.25 -6.00 0.79
C TYR A 317 -2.78 -5.86 0.39
N ALA A 318 -2.37 -4.71 -0.18
CA ALA A 318 -1.00 -4.46 -0.65
C ALA A 318 -0.51 -5.52 -1.65
N LEU A 319 -1.40 -5.98 -2.54
CA LEU A 319 -1.09 -7.02 -3.53
C LEU A 319 -0.06 -6.52 -4.56
N VAL A 320 0.80 -7.40 -5.06
CA VAL A 320 1.75 -7.15 -6.17
C VAL A 320 2.76 -6.02 -5.91
N LEU A 321 2.91 -5.59 -4.65
CA LEU A 321 3.99 -4.70 -4.22
C LEU A 321 5.26 -5.47 -3.85
N GLY A 322 5.20 -6.81 -3.80
CA GLY A 322 6.31 -7.68 -3.41
C GLY A 322 6.54 -7.78 -1.89
N SER A 323 5.84 -6.97 -1.07
CA SER A 323 5.94 -7.02 0.39
C SER A 323 5.40 -8.33 0.97
N LEU A 324 4.25 -8.83 0.50
CA LEU A 324 3.68 -10.12 0.96
C LEU A 324 4.60 -11.30 0.63
N ILE A 325 5.19 -11.31 -0.57
CA ILE A 325 6.17 -12.31 -0.98
C ILE A 325 7.40 -12.24 -0.06
N ALA A 326 7.95 -11.04 0.18
CA ALA A 326 9.08 -10.85 1.07
C ALA A 326 8.76 -11.32 2.50
N LEU A 327 7.65 -10.89 3.10
CA LEU A 327 7.27 -11.27 4.46
C LEU A 327 7.01 -12.78 4.60
N GLY A 328 6.30 -13.38 3.64
CA GLY A 328 6.06 -14.83 3.61
C GLY A 328 7.33 -15.63 3.42
N SER A 329 8.32 -15.09 2.71
CA SER A 329 9.56 -15.78 2.41
C SER A 329 10.49 -15.97 3.62
N TYR A 330 10.24 -15.26 4.72
CA TYR A 330 10.92 -15.46 6.00
C TYR A 330 10.25 -16.50 6.92
N ASN A 331 9.13 -17.10 6.47
CA ASN A 331 8.47 -18.17 7.21
C ASN A 331 9.22 -19.50 7.11
N LYS A 332 8.93 -20.37 8.07
CA LYS A 332 9.24 -21.79 7.94
C LYS A 332 8.40 -22.42 6.82
N PHE A 333 8.96 -23.41 6.16
CA PHE A 333 8.32 -24.08 5.01
C PHE A 333 6.97 -24.71 5.38
N ASP A 334 6.88 -25.30 6.57
CA ASP A 334 5.72 -26.02 7.12
C ASP A 334 4.67 -25.10 7.78
N ASN A 335 4.88 -23.78 7.78
CA ASN A 335 3.93 -22.84 8.36
C ASN A 335 2.59 -22.87 7.62
N ASN A 336 1.48 -22.77 8.35
CA ASN A 336 0.15 -22.84 7.74
C ASN A 336 -0.26 -21.49 7.11
N CYS A 337 0.39 -21.14 5.99
CA CYS A 337 0.13 -19.91 5.25
C CYS A 337 -1.33 -19.78 4.77
N TYR A 338 -2.04 -20.91 4.59
CA TYR A 338 -3.45 -20.90 4.22
C TYR A 338 -4.32 -20.31 5.33
N ARG A 339 -4.19 -20.83 6.56
CA ARG A 339 -4.92 -20.31 7.72
C ARG A 339 -4.58 -18.84 7.96
N ASP A 340 -3.30 -18.50 7.92
CA ASP A 340 -2.82 -17.14 8.16
C ASP A 340 -3.44 -16.16 7.18
N SER A 341 -3.45 -16.49 5.88
CA SER A 341 -4.05 -15.66 4.83
C SER A 341 -5.54 -15.40 5.07
N ILE A 342 -6.33 -16.43 5.44
CA ILE A 342 -7.76 -16.25 5.73
C ILE A 342 -7.98 -15.34 6.93
N VAL A 343 -7.20 -15.54 8.01
CA VAL A 343 -7.30 -14.74 9.23
C VAL A 343 -6.97 -13.28 8.95
N ILE A 344 -5.86 -13.01 8.27
CA ILE A 344 -5.40 -11.64 8.01
C ILE A 344 -6.37 -10.89 7.08
N CYS A 345 -6.82 -11.53 6.00
CA CYS A 345 -7.82 -10.93 5.11
C CYS A 345 -9.12 -10.59 5.84
N THR A 346 -9.54 -11.45 6.78
CA THR A 346 -10.72 -11.22 7.62
C THR A 346 -10.50 -10.06 8.58
N ILE A 347 -9.36 -10.04 9.31
CA ILE A 347 -9.00 -8.95 10.22
C ILE A 347 -8.96 -7.62 9.48
N ASN A 348 -8.36 -7.57 8.29
CA ASN A 348 -8.30 -6.35 7.48
C ASN A 348 -9.70 -5.81 7.14
N SER A 349 -10.59 -6.66 6.62
CA SER A 349 -11.96 -6.25 6.27
C SER A 349 -12.78 -5.85 7.49
N CYS A 350 -12.67 -6.58 8.60
CA CYS A 350 -13.30 -6.21 9.87
C CYS A 350 -12.78 -4.87 10.41
N THR A 351 -11.48 -4.61 10.26
CA THR A 351 -10.87 -3.35 10.72
C THR A 351 -11.34 -2.17 9.88
N SER A 352 -11.47 -2.33 8.57
CA SER A 352 -12.05 -1.30 7.70
C SER A 352 -13.50 -0.96 8.08
N LEU A 353 -14.32 -1.98 8.36
CA LEU A 353 -15.69 -1.79 8.86
C LEU A 353 -15.70 -1.07 10.22
N PHE A 354 -14.84 -1.50 11.14
CA PHE A 354 -14.69 -0.91 12.47
C PHE A 354 -14.27 0.56 12.40
N ALA A 355 -13.26 0.89 11.59
CA ALA A 355 -12.83 2.26 11.36
C ALA A 355 -13.94 3.12 10.74
N GLY A 356 -14.81 2.52 9.92
CA GLY A 356 -16.02 3.18 9.42
C GLY A 356 -16.93 3.70 10.54
N PHE A 357 -17.20 2.89 11.57
CA PHE A 357 -17.96 3.35 12.73
C PHE A 357 -17.26 4.50 13.48
N VAL A 358 -15.94 4.42 13.64
CA VAL A 358 -15.15 5.47 14.30
C VAL A 358 -15.31 6.79 13.55
N ILE A 359 -15.08 6.80 12.24
CA ILE A 359 -15.12 8.01 11.43
C ILE A 359 -16.54 8.57 11.31
N PHE A 360 -17.52 7.73 10.98
CA PHE A 360 -18.88 8.20 10.74
C PHE A 360 -19.61 8.63 12.01
N SER A 361 -19.29 8.07 13.17
CA SER A 361 -19.83 8.59 14.44
C SER A 361 -19.39 10.04 14.70
N VAL A 362 -18.13 10.38 14.41
CA VAL A 362 -17.60 11.74 14.55
C VAL A 362 -18.12 12.68 13.44
N LEU A 363 -18.22 12.21 12.19
CA LEU A 363 -18.78 13.01 11.09
C LEU A 363 -20.27 13.31 11.30
N GLY A 364 -21.05 12.36 11.82
CA GLY A 364 -22.47 12.59 12.14
C GLY A 364 -22.68 13.70 13.17
N PHE A 365 -21.82 13.73 14.19
CA PHE A 365 -21.76 14.84 15.14
C PHE A 365 -21.39 16.16 14.46
N MET A 366 -20.35 16.18 13.63
CA MET A 366 -19.93 17.39 12.91
C MET A 366 -21.07 17.95 12.03
N ALA A 367 -21.74 17.10 11.26
CA ALA A 367 -22.87 17.48 10.42
C ALA A 367 -24.03 18.06 11.24
N THR A 368 -24.39 17.39 12.33
CA THR A 368 -25.45 17.86 13.25
C THR A 368 -25.09 19.21 13.89
N SER A 369 -23.85 19.35 14.37
CA SER A 369 -23.37 20.59 14.98
C SER A 369 -23.31 21.75 13.97
N GLN A 370 -23.00 21.49 12.70
CA GLN A 370 -22.94 22.50 11.65
C GLN A 370 -24.30 22.76 10.98
N GLY A 371 -25.29 21.88 11.17
CA GLY A 371 -26.55 21.97 10.44
C GLY A 371 -26.41 21.69 8.94
N LYS A 372 -25.40 20.91 8.55
CA LYS A 372 -25.11 20.52 7.15
C LYS A 372 -25.43 19.05 6.92
N ASP A 373 -25.67 18.69 5.68
CA ASP A 373 -25.79 17.29 5.30
C ASP A 373 -24.43 16.57 5.44
N ILE A 374 -24.47 15.29 5.82
CA ILE A 374 -23.24 14.49 6.02
C ILE A 374 -22.42 14.39 4.73
N SER A 375 -23.08 14.43 3.56
CA SER A 375 -22.40 14.39 2.26
C SER A 375 -21.52 15.62 1.98
N GLU A 376 -21.83 16.78 2.57
CA GLU A 376 -21.03 18.00 2.41
C GLU A 376 -19.76 18.00 3.26
N VAL A 377 -19.76 17.25 4.37
CA VAL A 377 -18.61 17.16 5.29
C VAL A 377 -17.73 15.93 5.02
N ALA A 378 -18.23 14.93 4.31
CA ALA A 378 -17.52 13.69 3.99
C ALA A 378 -16.63 13.82 2.74
N VAL A 379 -15.48 14.48 2.87
CA VAL A 379 -14.49 14.66 1.79
C VAL A 379 -13.67 13.38 1.55
N SER A 380 -13.19 13.13 0.33
CA SER A 380 -12.31 11.98 0.01
C SER A 380 -10.84 12.20 0.35
N GLY A 381 -10.11 11.10 0.55
CA GLY A 381 -8.65 11.08 0.53
C GLY A 381 -8.01 11.88 1.67
N SER A 382 -6.94 12.61 1.35
CA SER A 382 -6.21 13.46 2.31
C SER A 382 -7.11 14.52 2.94
N GLY A 383 -8.12 15.02 2.22
CA GLY A 383 -9.10 15.96 2.75
C GLY A 383 -9.89 15.43 3.95
N LEU A 384 -10.15 14.12 4.04
CA LEU A 384 -10.86 13.56 5.19
C LEU A 384 -10.04 13.68 6.48
N ALA A 385 -8.76 13.31 6.43
CA ALA A 385 -7.88 13.31 7.61
C ALA A 385 -7.33 14.69 7.96
N PHE A 386 -7.10 15.56 6.97
CA PHE A 386 -6.45 16.85 7.19
C PHE A 386 -7.40 18.06 7.10
N LEU A 387 -8.68 17.86 6.73
CA LEU A 387 -9.70 18.91 6.75
C LEU A 387 -10.92 18.50 7.60
N ALA A 388 -11.60 17.41 7.26
CA ALA A 388 -12.84 17.03 7.93
C ALA A 388 -12.59 16.66 9.41
N TYR A 389 -11.62 15.78 9.69
CA TYR A 389 -11.35 15.35 11.07
C TYR A 389 -10.84 16.50 11.97
N PRO A 390 -9.88 17.35 11.55
CA PRO A 390 -9.47 18.52 12.31
C PRO A 390 -10.60 19.50 12.56
N THR A 391 -11.62 19.54 11.70
CA THR A 391 -12.82 20.35 11.94
C THR A 391 -13.71 19.73 13.02
N ALA A 392 -13.89 18.41 12.99
CA ALA A 392 -14.69 17.70 13.99
C ALA A 392 -14.02 17.71 15.38
N VAL A 393 -12.70 17.59 15.46
CA VAL A 393 -11.96 17.51 16.73
C VAL A 393 -12.05 18.81 17.54
N LEU A 394 -12.23 19.96 16.88
CA LEU A 394 -12.42 21.26 17.55
C LEU A 394 -13.64 21.29 18.46
N GLN A 395 -14.63 20.43 18.20
CA GLN A 395 -15.85 20.35 19.00
C GLN A 395 -15.71 19.42 20.21
N LEU A 396 -14.58 18.72 20.35
CA LEU A 396 -14.32 17.84 21.48
C LEU A 396 -13.67 18.63 22.63
N PRO A 397 -14.03 18.33 23.90
CA PRO A 397 -13.34 18.91 25.04
C PRO A 397 -11.88 18.45 25.03
N VAL A 398 -10.96 19.35 25.36
CA VAL A 398 -9.51 19.08 25.29
C VAL A 398 -9.11 18.67 23.86
N SER A 399 -9.56 19.44 22.86
CA SER A 399 -9.33 19.17 21.43
C SER A 399 -7.86 18.88 21.05
N PRO A 400 -6.82 19.49 21.65
CA PRO A 400 -5.43 19.16 21.32
C PRO A 400 -5.07 17.70 21.61
N LEU A 401 -5.59 17.10 22.69
CA LEU A 401 -5.35 15.70 23.03
C LEU A 401 -5.89 14.76 21.94
N TRP A 402 -7.14 14.99 21.52
CA TRP A 402 -7.78 14.16 20.49
C TRP A 402 -7.12 14.31 19.13
N ALA A 403 -6.65 15.51 18.79
CA ALA A 403 -5.89 15.75 17.56
C ALA A 403 -4.55 15.02 17.60
N ALA A 404 -3.78 15.15 18.69
CA ALA A 404 -2.51 14.48 18.87
C ALA A 404 -2.65 12.95 18.79
N LEU A 405 -3.65 12.37 19.47
CA LEU A 405 -3.91 10.93 19.41
C LEU A 405 -4.28 10.47 18.00
N PHE A 406 -5.11 11.23 17.27
CA PHE A 406 -5.49 10.88 15.91
C PHE A 406 -4.31 10.93 14.93
N PHE A 407 -3.52 11.99 14.96
CA PHE A 407 -2.36 12.10 14.07
C PHE A 407 -1.25 11.10 14.42
N LEU A 408 -1.13 10.74 15.71
CA LEU A 408 -0.26 9.64 16.13
C LEU A 408 -0.78 8.29 15.61
N MET A 409 -2.10 8.03 15.67
CA MET A 409 -2.72 6.85 15.07
C MET A 409 -2.43 6.76 13.57
N LEU A 410 -2.63 7.87 12.84
CA LEU A 410 -2.35 7.95 11.41
C LEU A 410 -0.88 7.70 11.09
N LEU A 411 0.03 8.23 11.89
CA LEU A 411 1.46 7.98 11.74
C LEU A 411 1.79 6.50 11.90
N MET A 412 1.25 5.83 12.92
CA MET A 412 1.53 4.40 13.18
C MET A 412 0.96 3.49 12.09
N LEU A 413 -0.29 3.73 11.67
CA LEU A 413 -0.92 3.00 10.55
C LEU A 413 -0.14 3.17 9.24
N GLY A 414 0.35 4.38 8.98
CA GLY A 414 1.17 4.64 7.81
C GLY A 414 2.56 4.00 7.90
N LEU A 415 3.18 4.01 9.09
CA LEU A 415 4.54 3.53 9.29
C LEU A 415 4.68 2.04 8.97
N ASP A 416 3.70 1.23 9.40
CA ASP A 416 3.69 -0.22 9.13
C ASP A 416 3.65 -0.54 7.64
N SER A 417 2.71 0.07 6.93
CA SER A 417 2.59 -0.10 5.47
C SER A 417 3.85 0.36 4.74
N GLN A 418 4.44 1.49 5.18
CA GLN A 418 5.64 2.06 4.56
C GLN A 418 6.86 1.13 4.72
N PHE A 419 7.17 0.69 5.94
CA PHE A 419 8.37 -0.14 6.13
C PHE A 419 8.21 -1.54 5.55
N CYS A 420 6.99 -2.11 5.51
CA CYS A 420 6.75 -3.40 4.87
C CYS A 420 6.96 -3.32 3.35
N THR A 421 6.54 -2.21 2.74
CA THR A 421 6.74 -1.96 1.31
C THR A 421 8.22 -1.80 0.98
N ILE A 422 8.97 -1.07 1.81
CA ILE A 422 10.42 -0.94 1.67
C ILE A 422 11.12 -2.29 1.90
N GLU A 423 10.72 -3.08 2.90
CA GLU A 423 11.30 -4.41 3.11
C GLU A 423 11.05 -5.31 1.89
N GLY A 424 9.87 -5.20 1.25
CA GLY A 424 9.57 -5.85 -0.03
C GLY A 424 10.57 -5.48 -1.13
N PHE A 425 10.80 -4.19 -1.34
CA PHE A 425 11.76 -3.67 -2.31
C PHE A 425 13.19 -4.12 -2.00
N ILE A 426 13.64 -3.93 -0.75
CA ILE A 426 15.00 -4.26 -0.29
C ILE A 426 15.26 -5.76 -0.44
N THR A 427 14.29 -6.60 -0.06
CA THR A 427 14.41 -8.06 -0.18
C THR A 427 14.50 -8.50 -1.62
N ALA A 428 13.66 -7.94 -2.50
CA ALA A 428 13.69 -8.27 -3.94
C ALA A 428 15.05 -7.94 -4.57
N VAL A 429 15.58 -6.74 -4.30
CA VAL A 429 16.85 -6.27 -4.86
C VAL A 429 18.05 -6.99 -4.22
N SER A 430 18.03 -7.20 -2.91
CA SER A 430 19.12 -7.91 -2.20
C SER A 430 19.21 -9.38 -2.56
N ASP A 431 18.09 -10.02 -2.90
CA ASP A 431 18.09 -11.42 -3.33
C ASP A 431 18.52 -11.59 -4.78
N GLU A 432 18.32 -10.59 -5.65
CA GLU A 432 18.80 -10.61 -7.04
C GLU A 432 20.33 -10.42 -7.10
N TRP A 433 20.90 -9.57 -6.23
CA TRP A 433 22.34 -9.29 -6.17
C TRP A 433 22.93 -9.55 -4.77
N PRO A 434 22.93 -10.81 -4.30
CA PRO A 434 23.30 -11.14 -2.93
C PRO A 434 24.76 -10.82 -2.60
N GLN A 435 25.67 -11.00 -3.55
CA GLN A 435 27.11 -10.79 -3.37
C GLN A 435 27.47 -9.34 -3.03
N TYR A 436 26.69 -8.37 -3.51
CA TYR A 436 26.99 -6.95 -3.33
C TYR A 436 26.18 -6.34 -2.19
N LEU A 437 24.93 -6.78 -1.98
CA LEU A 437 23.98 -6.06 -1.14
C LEU A 437 23.73 -6.71 0.22
N ARG A 438 23.74 -8.05 0.35
CA ARG A 438 23.42 -8.71 1.63
C ARG A 438 24.40 -8.34 2.74
N LYS A 439 25.70 -8.29 2.42
CA LYS A 439 26.77 -7.93 3.36
C LYS A 439 26.62 -6.50 3.92
N TYR A 440 26.06 -5.60 3.13
CA TYR A 440 25.91 -4.18 3.48
C TYR A 440 24.43 -3.79 3.58
N LYS A 441 23.54 -4.71 3.99
CA LYS A 441 22.08 -4.49 4.01
C LYS A 441 21.70 -3.20 4.73
N GLU A 442 22.29 -2.91 5.89
CA GLU A 442 21.99 -1.70 6.67
C GLU A 442 22.31 -0.41 5.89
N ILE A 443 23.49 -0.37 5.25
CA ILE A 443 23.93 0.77 4.43
C ILE A 443 23.05 0.88 3.18
N PHE A 444 22.69 -0.24 2.56
CA PHE A 444 21.81 -0.26 1.39
C PHE A 444 20.43 0.32 1.73
N ILE A 445 19.82 -0.07 2.86
CA ILE A 445 18.56 0.50 3.34
C ILE A 445 18.72 2.02 3.56
N ALA A 446 19.81 2.47 4.19
CA ALA A 446 20.07 3.88 4.42
C ALA A 446 20.16 4.68 3.12
N ILE A 447 20.85 4.15 2.11
CA ILE A 447 20.95 4.76 0.77
C ILE A 447 19.57 4.84 0.11
N VAL A 448 18.75 3.78 0.17
CA VAL A 448 17.40 3.78 -0.41
C VAL A 448 16.52 4.82 0.28
N CYS A 449 16.58 4.93 1.61
CA CYS A 449 15.85 5.95 2.36
C CYS A 449 16.31 7.36 2.00
N LEU A 450 17.62 7.58 1.86
CA LEU A 450 18.19 8.89 1.49
C LEU A 450 17.79 9.30 0.07
N LEU A 451 17.88 8.39 -0.89
CA LEU A 451 17.44 8.65 -2.27
C LEU A 451 15.95 8.95 -2.33
N SER A 452 15.14 8.16 -1.60
CA SER A 452 13.69 8.37 -1.54
C SER A 452 13.32 9.68 -0.83
N TYR A 453 14.10 10.11 0.17
CA TYR A 453 13.98 11.43 0.79
C TYR A 453 14.25 12.55 -0.23
N ILE A 454 15.36 12.47 -0.98
CA ILE A 454 15.73 13.47 -1.98
C ILE A 454 14.66 13.60 -3.06
N VAL A 455 14.12 12.49 -3.57
CA VAL A 455 13.01 12.52 -4.54
C VAL A 455 11.74 13.05 -3.88
N GLY A 456 11.45 12.64 -2.64
CA GLY A 456 10.32 13.10 -1.85
C GLY A 456 10.33 14.60 -1.56
N LEU A 457 11.48 15.28 -1.60
CA LEU A 457 11.57 16.74 -1.49
C LEU A 457 10.74 17.46 -2.55
N THR A 458 10.55 16.86 -3.73
CA THR A 458 9.69 17.41 -4.79
C THR A 458 8.23 17.53 -4.34
N CYS A 459 7.75 16.61 -3.50
CA CYS A 459 6.38 16.58 -2.97
C CYS A 459 6.17 17.46 -1.73
N VAL A 460 7.24 18.05 -1.16
CA VAL A 460 7.17 19.00 -0.02
C VAL A 460 7.63 20.42 -0.40
N THR A 461 7.66 20.72 -1.70
CA THR A 461 7.67 22.11 -2.16
C THR A 461 6.30 22.77 -1.91
N LYS A 462 6.20 24.09 -2.05
CA LYS A 462 4.90 24.78 -1.95
C LYS A 462 3.88 24.27 -2.99
N GLY A 463 4.32 23.92 -4.19
CA GLY A 463 3.51 23.22 -5.20
C GLY A 463 3.52 21.69 -5.07
N GLY A 464 4.06 21.14 -4.00
CA GLY A 464 4.33 19.72 -3.83
C GLY A 464 3.07 18.84 -3.78
N ILE A 465 1.94 19.39 -3.36
CA ILE A 465 0.64 18.69 -3.38
C ILE A 465 0.23 18.30 -4.80
N TYR A 466 0.52 19.14 -5.80
CA TYR A 466 0.21 18.81 -7.19
C TYR A 466 1.05 17.64 -7.69
N VAL A 467 2.32 17.58 -7.28
CA VAL A 467 3.23 16.46 -7.60
C VAL A 467 2.76 15.19 -6.91
N PHE A 468 2.43 15.26 -5.62
CA PHE A 468 1.89 14.15 -4.83
C PHE A 468 0.66 13.52 -5.51
N GLU A 469 -0.31 14.33 -5.94
CA GLU A 469 -1.52 13.85 -6.61
C GLU A 469 -1.22 13.14 -7.94
N ILE A 470 -0.20 13.56 -8.69
CA ILE A 470 0.20 12.87 -9.92
C ILE A 470 0.81 11.50 -9.62
N PHE A 471 1.62 11.40 -8.55
CA PHE A 471 2.11 10.10 -8.09
C PHE A 471 0.95 9.18 -7.67
N ASP A 472 0.03 9.68 -6.86
CA ASP A 472 -1.10 8.89 -6.34
C ASP A 472 -2.07 8.44 -7.45
N ASN A 473 -2.39 9.32 -8.40
CA ASN A 473 -3.35 9.02 -9.46
C ASN A 473 -2.77 8.22 -10.64
N TYR A 474 -1.46 8.31 -10.92
CA TYR A 474 -0.84 7.65 -12.08
C TYR A 474 0.21 6.58 -11.73
N ALA A 475 1.18 6.89 -10.86
CA ALA A 475 2.37 6.05 -10.68
C ALA A 475 2.04 4.72 -10.01
N ALA A 476 1.35 4.79 -8.87
CA ALA A 476 0.77 3.66 -8.17
C ALA A 476 -0.76 3.72 -8.32
N SER A 477 -1.24 3.90 -9.56
CA SER A 477 -2.67 3.96 -9.83
C SER A 477 -3.32 2.58 -9.68
N GLY A 478 -4.63 2.58 -9.40
CA GLY A 478 -5.43 1.35 -9.44
C GLY A 478 -5.30 0.61 -10.79
N MET A 479 -5.11 1.32 -11.89
CA MET A 479 -4.96 0.72 -13.22
C MET A 479 -3.66 -0.10 -13.35
N SER A 480 -2.53 0.47 -12.96
CA SER A 480 -1.22 -0.21 -13.00
C SER A 480 -1.22 -1.45 -12.10
N LEU A 481 -1.78 -1.33 -10.89
CA LEU A 481 -1.90 -2.43 -9.95
C LEU A 481 -2.76 -3.57 -10.50
N ILE A 482 -3.95 -3.27 -11.02
CA ILE A 482 -4.87 -4.28 -11.58
C ILE A 482 -4.24 -5.00 -12.77
N PHE A 483 -3.50 -4.29 -13.62
CA PHE A 483 -2.78 -4.90 -14.74
C PHE A 483 -1.72 -5.89 -14.26
N LEU A 484 -0.91 -5.52 -13.26
CA LEU A 484 0.12 -6.41 -12.72
C LEU A 484 -0.50 -7.64 -12.01
N ILE A 485 -1.60 -7.48 -11.27
CA ILE A 485 -2.37 -8.60 -10.69
C ILE A 485 -2.86 -9.56 -11.77
N MET A 486 -3.39 -9.03 -12.86
CA MET A 486 -3.82 -9.85 -14.01
C MET A 486 -2.64 -10.66 -14.56
N CYS A 487 -1.50 -10.02 -14.82
CA CYS A 487 -0.30 -10.70 -15.31
C CYS A 487 0.21 -11.77 -14.34
N GLN A 488 0.25 -11.48 -13.03
CA GLN A 488 0.66 -12.43 -11.99
C GLN A 488 -0.26 -13.64 -11.92
N SER A 489 -1.58 -13.41 -11.94
CA SER A 489 -2.56 -14.48 -11.90
C SER A 489 -2.49 -15.36 -13.16
N LEU A 490 -2.27 -14.78 -14.33
CA LEU A 490 -2.07 -15.53 -15.58
C LEU A 490 -0.76 -16.34 -15.56
N ALA A 491 0.34 -15.73 -15.08
CA ALA A 491 1.63 -16.38 -14.98
C ALA A 491 1.59 -17.60 -14.05
N MET A 492 0.96 -17.49 -12.87
CA MET A 492 0.86 -18.60 -11.93
C MET A 492 -0.24 -19.59 -12.31
N GLY A 493 -1.40 -19.09 -12.73
CA GLY A 493 -2.58 -19.91 -13.04
C GLY A 493 -2.42 -20.75 -14.30
N TRP A 494 -1.81 -20.19 -15.35
CA TRP A 494 -1.64 -20.84 -16.66
C TRP A 494 -0.18 -21.08 -17.05
N GLY A 495 0.73 -20.16 -16.73
CA GLY A 495 2.16 -20.30 -17.05
C GLY A 495 2.81 -21.45 -16.29
N PHE A 496 2.93 -21.31 -14.96
CA PHE A 496 3.42 -22.39 -14.10
C PHE A 496 2.39 -23.53 -13.98
N GLY A 497 1.11 -23.15 -13.86
CA GLY A 497 -0.05 -24.03 -13.78
C GLY A 497 -0.60 -24.13 -12.36
N ALA A 498 -1.87 -23.75 -12.20
CA ALA A 498 -2.55 -23.73 -10.90
C ALA A 498 -2.56 -25.11 -10.20
N ASP A 499 -2.61 -26.20 -10.97
CA ASP A 499 -2.60 -27.57 -10.46
C ASP A 499 -1.27 -27.89 -9.74
N ARG A 500 -0.15 -27.54 -10.37
CA ARG A 500 1.18 -27.73 -9.77
C ARG A 500 1.35 -26.86 -8.54
N TRP A 501 0.88 -25.61 -8.62
CA TRP A 501 0.95 -24.70 -7.47
C TRP A 501 0.12 -25.21 -6.28
N TYR A 502 -1.05 -25.78 -6.55
CA TYR A 502 -1.90 -26.38 -5.55
C TYR A 502 -1.25 -27.59 -4.85
N ASP A 503 -0.47 -28.40 -5.59
CA ASP A 503 0.35 -29.46 -5.03
C ASP A 503 1.51 -28.91 -4.16
N CYS A 504 2.18 -27.84 -4.59
CA CYS A 504 3.20 -27.15 -3.79
C CYS A 504 2.64 -26.64 -2.45
N ILE A 505 1.42 -26.09 -2.45
CA ILE A 505 0.77 -25.65 -1.20
C ILE A 505 0.48 -26.84 -0.29
N LYS A 506 -0.03 -27.96 -0.83
CA LYS A 506 -0.23 -29.18 -0.05
C LYS A 506 1.07 -29.70 0.55
N GLU A 507 2.18 -29.59 -0.17
CA GLU A 507 3.48 -30.01 0.35
C GLU A 507 3.93 -29.17 1.55
N MET A 508 3.63 -27.87 1.56
CA MET A 508 3.90 -27.00 2.73
C MET A 508 2.99 -27.31 3.92
N ILE A 509 1.67 -27.34 3.72
CA ILE A 509 0.71 -27.36 4.84
C ILE A 509 0.17 -28.75 5.19
N GLY A 510 0.48 -29.77 4.37
CA GLY A 510 0.07 -31.17 4.56
C GLY A 510 -1.32 -31.54 4.04
N TYR A 511 -2.14 -30.56 3.60
CA TYR A 511 -3.49 -30.79 3.08
C TYR A 511 -3.81 -29.85 1.91
N TYR A 512 -4.80 -30.23 1.10
CA TYR A 512 -5.26 -29.38 0.00
C TYR A 512 -6.15 -28.25 0.54
N PRO A 513 -5.87 -26.97 0.20
CA PRO A 513 -6.75 -25.87 0.57
C PRO A 513 -8.05 -25.92 -0.25
N PHE A 514 -9.04 -25.08 0.05
CA PHE A 514 -10.32 -25.11 -0.68
C PHE A 514 -10.13 -24.92 -2.21
N PHE A 515 -10.77 -25.76 -3.02
CA PHE A 515 -10.55 -25.81 -4.48
C PHE A 515 -10.87 -24.49 -5.19
N TRP A 516 -11.70 -23.64 -4.57
CA TRP A 516 -12.08 -22.34 -5.07
C TRP A 516 -10.88 -21.45 -5.39
N TRP A 517 -9.83 -21.46 -4.56
CA TRP A 517 -8.64 -20.61 -4.78
C TRP A 517 -7.93 -20.94 -6.10
N LYS A 518 -7.82 -22.23 -6.41
CA LYS A 518 -7.28 -22.73 -7.68
C LYS A 518 -8.11 -22.24 -8.87
N PHE A 519 -9.44 -22.27 -8.76
CA PHE A 519 -10.35 -21.76 -9.78
C PHE A 519 -10.21 -20.23 -9.96
N CYS A 520 -10.06 -19.49 -8.86
CA CYS A 520 -9.84 -18.05 -8.87
C CYS A 520 -8.56 -17.65 -9.61
N TRP A 521 -7.41 -18.24 -9.27
CA TRP A 521 -6.14 -17.93 -9.93
C TRP A 521 -6.17 -18.17 -11.45
N LYS A 522 -6.92 -19.20 -11.88
CA LYS A 522 -6.95 -19.61 -13.28
C LYS A 522 -7.95 -18.81 -14.12
N TYR A 523 -9.12 -18.46 -13.56
CA TYR A 523 -10.22 -17.90 -14.35
C TYR A 523 -10.82 -16.62 -13.75
N VAL A 524 -11.23 -16.64 -12.49
CA VAL A 524 -12.05 -15.57 -11.91
C VAL A 524 -11.24 -14.28 -11.72
N THR A 525 -10.10 -14.35 -11.04
CA THR A 525 -9.25 -13.19 -10.79
C THR A 525 -8.77 -12.53 -12.09
N PRO A 526 -8.16 -13.26 -13.06
CA PRO A 526 -7.69 -12.61 -14.29
C PRO A 526 -8.85 -12.08 -15.14
N GLY A 527 -10.02 -12.73 -15.11
CA GLY A 527 -11.23 -12.25 -15.77
C GLY A 527 -11.74 -10.94 -15.18
N ILE A 528 -11.92 -10.86 -13.86
CA ILE A 528 -12.35 -9.64 -13.17
C ILE A 528 -11.34 -8.52 -13.38
N CYS A 529 -10.04 -8.79 -13.20
CA CYS A 529 -9.00 -7.78 -13.42
C CYS A 529 -8.98 -7.29 -14.87
N GLY A 530 -9.12 -8.19 -15.86
CA GLY A 530 -9.17 -7.82 -17.26
C GLY A 530 -10.37 -6.92 -17.60
N VAL A 531 -11.56 -7.26 -17.11
CA VAL A 531 -12.76 -6.43 -17.30
C VAL A 531 -12.59 -5.06 -16.63
N VAL A 532 -12.19 -5.03 -15.36
CA VAL A 532 -12.02 -3.77 -14.62
C VAL A 532 -10.91 -2.90 -15.24
N PHE A 533 -9.84 -3.51 -15.74
CA PHE A 533 -8.79 -2.80 -16.47
C PHE A 533 -9.34 -2.12 -17.74
N LEU A 534 -10.09 -2.86 -18.57
CA LEU A 534 -10.71 -2.30 -19.77
C LEU A 534 -11.69 -1.17 -19.43
N LEU A 535 -12.47 -1.33 -18.36
CA LEU A 535 -13.38 -0.28 -17.89
C LEU A 535 -12.65 0.95 -17.36
N ASN A 536 -11.52 0.78 -16.66
CA ASN A 536 -10.68 1.90 -16.22
C ASN A 536 -10.11 2.68 -17.40
N VAL A 537 -9.75 2.00 -18.49
CA VAL A 537 -9.32 2.66 -19.73
C VAL A 537 -10.50 3.38 -20.40
N ALA A 538 -11.68 2.76 -20.46
CA ALA A 538 -12.86 3.33 -21.12
C ALA A 538 -13.44 4.54 -20.37
N TYR A 539 -13.45 4.52 -19.03
CA TYR A 539 -13.96 5.59 -18.18
C TYR A 539 -12.87 6.51 -17.64
N TRP A 540 -11.69 6.50 -18.25
CA TRP A 540 -10.58 7.33 -17.80
C TRP A 540 -10.94 8.82 -17.84
N SER A 541 -10.64 9.53 -16.76
CA SER A 541 -10.79 10.98 -16.66
C SER A 541 -9.52 11.59 -16.08
N ASN A 542 -9.09 12.72 -16.63
CA ASN A 542 -7.93 13.44 -16.12
C ASN A 542 -8.14 13.85 -14.67
N PRO A 543 -7.18 13.57 -13.77
CA PRO A 543 -7.26 14.00 -12.39
C PRO A 543 -7.23 15.53 -12.31
N LYS A 544 -7.91 16.07 -11.29
CA LYS A 544 -7.95 17.48 -10.94
C LYS A 544 -7.71 17.59 -9.44
N TYR A 545 -7.09 18.67 -9.00
CA TYR A 545 -6.92 18.94 -7.57
C TYR A 545 -7.78 20.15 -7.20
N MET A 546 -8.86 19.93 -6.44
CA MET A 546 -9.86 20.97 -6.18
C MET A 546 -10.37 21.57 -7.51
N ASP A 547 -10.23 22.88 -7.71
CA ASP A 547 -10.61 23.60 -8.94
C ASP A 547 -9.45 23.73 -9.94
N TYR A 548 -8.27 23.18 -9.63
CA TYR A 548 -7.09 23.25 -10.48
C TYR A 548 -7.08 22.15 -11.55
N GLU A 549 -6.95 22.57 -12.81
CA GLU A 549 -6.74 21.68 -13.96
C GLU A 549 -5.25 21.59 -14.30
N TYR A 550 -4.75 20.36 -14.43
CA TYR A 550 -3.35 20.12 -14.74
C TYR A 550 -3.03 20.43 -16.20
N PRO A 551 -1.83 20.94 -16.49
CA PRO A 551 -1.38 21.11 -17.86
C PRO A 551 -1.09 19.74 -18.52
N ILE A 552 -1.20 19.68 -19.84
CA ILE A 552 -1.10 18.44 -20.62
C ILE A 552 0.24 17.70 -20.38
N TRP A 553 1.34 18.44 -20.23
CA TRP A 553 2.65 17.85 -20.00
C TRP A 553 2.68 17.02 -18.69
N THR A 554 1.92 17.43 -17.68
CA THR A 554 1.85 16.72 -16.41
C THR A 554 1.10 15.39 -16.56
N HIS A 555 0.04 15.36 -17.36
CA HIS A 555 -0.65 14.11 -17.70
C HIS A 555 0.25 13.16 -18.50
N LEU A 556 1.05 13.67 -19.44
CA LEU A 556 2.04 12.86 -20.17
C LEU A 556 3.07 12.25 -19.21
N MET A 557 3.58 13.04 -18.28
CA MET A 557 4.50 12.55 -17.24
C MET A 557 3.84 11.50 -16.34
N GLY A 558 2.58 11.69 -15.95
CA GLY A 558 1.79 10.70 -15.21
C GLY A 558 1.70 9.38 -15.97
N TRP A 559 1.33 9.41 -17.26
CA TRP A 559 1.31 8.20 -18.09
C TRP A 559 2.68 7.52 -18.22
N CYS A 560 3.77 8.28 -18.28
CA CYS A 560 5.12 7.71 -18.22
C CYS A 560 5.36 6.93 -16.92
N PHE A 561 4.90 7.44 -15.76
CA PHE A 561 4.96 6.69 -14.51
C PHE A 561 4.12 5.41 -14.55
N ALA A 562 2.87 5.49 -15.04
CA ALA A 562 1.99 4.33 -15.15
C ALA A 562 2.59 3.23 -16.06
N PHE A 563 3.13 3.62 -17.21
CA PHE A 563 3.73 2.70 -18.17
C PHE A 563 5.08 2.14 -17.71
N SER A 564 5.81 2.85 -16.84
CA SER A 564 7.09 2.38 -16.31
C SER A 564 6.98 1.02 -15.61
N SER A 565 5.88 0.74 -14.92
CA SER A 565 5.61 -0.55 -14.28
C SER A 565 4.79 -1.50 -15.18
N MET A 566 3.78 -0.99 -15.90
CA MET A 566 2.89 -1.81 -16.73
C MET A 566 3.58 -2.44 -17.95
N LEU A 567 4.60 -1.79 -18.53
CA LEU A 567 5.29 -2.35 -19.68
C LEU A 567 6.29 -3.46 -19.29
N CYS A 568 6.71 -3.54 -18.03
CA CYS A 568 7.71 -4.51 -17.58
C CYS A 568 7.35 -5.98 -17.89
N PRO A 569 6.14 -6.49 -17.58
CA PRO A 569 5.75 -7.86 -17.93
C PRO A 569 5.88 -8.15 -19.43
N VAL A 570 5.44 -7.21 -20.28
CA VAL A 570 5.39 -7.38 -21.73
C VAL A 570 6.79 -7.28 -22.34
N VAL A 571 7.53 -6.22 -22.00
CA VAL A 571 8.87 -5.94 -22.52
C VAL A 571 9.85 -7.03 -22.09
N TYR A 572 9.78 -7.48 -20.83
CA TYR A 572 10.64 -8.56 -20.35
C TYR A 572 10.33 -9.90 -21.02
N ALA A 573 9.03 -10.21 -21.24
CA ALA A 573 8.66 -11.43 -21.97
C ALA A 573 9.19 -11.43 -23.41
N ILE A 574 9.14 -10.28 -24.11
CA ILE A 574 9.70 -10.12 -25.45
C ILE A 574 11.23 -10.26 -25.41
N TYR A 575 11.90 -9.58 -24.48
CA TYR A 575 13.34 -9.66 -24.28
C TYR A 575 13.82 -11.11 -24.05
N MET A 576 13.15 -11.83 -23.15
CA MET A 576 13.46 -13.24 -22.86
C MET A 576 13.22 -14.14 -24.06
N PHE A 577 12.14 -13.91 -24.81
CA PHE A 577 11.87 -14.66 -26.04
C PHE A 577 12.95 -14.44 -27.10
N LEU A 578 13.41 -13.20 -27.29
CA LEU A 578 14.44 -12.88 -28.28
C LEU A 578 15.80 -13.47 -27.93
N ILE A 579 16.20 -13.46 -26.65
CA ILE A 579 17.51 -13.97 -26.21
C ILE A 579 17.54 -15.50 -26.13
N SER A 580 16.43 -16.12 -25.72
CA SER A 580 16.37 -17.57 -25.55
C SER A 580 16.18 -18.33 -26.87
N ARG A 581 15.93 -17.61 -27.97
CA ARG A 581 15.70 -18.20 -29.29
C ARG A 581 17.01 -18.69 -29.89
N LYS A 582 17.10 -20.01 -30.09
CA LYS A 582 18.22 -20.62 -30.81
C LYS A 582 17.92 -20.72 -32.31
N GLU A 583 18.97 -20.68 -33.12
CA GLU A 583 18.84 -20.92 -34.57
C GLU A 583 18.27 -22.32 -34.83
N GLY A 584 17.17 -22.39 -35.57
CA GLY A 584 16.48 -23.65 -35.90
C GLY A 584 15.34 -24.07 -34.98
N GLU A 585 15.15 -23.44 -33.80
CA GLU A 585 14.01 -23.74 -32.92
C GLU A 585 12.70 -23.11 -33.40
N THR A 586 11.61 -23.84 -33.23
CA THR A 586 10.26 -23.32 -33.46
C THR A 586 9.83 -22.38 -32.33
N TRP A 587 8.94 -21.43 -32.63
CA TRP A 587 8.46 -20.47 -31.63
C TRP A 587 7.79 -21.16 -30.42
N LYS A 588 7.18 -22.34 -30.64
CA LYS A 588 6.57 -23.14 -29.58
C LYS A 588 7.61 -23.72 -28.63
N GLU A 589 8.74 -24.20 -29.14
CA GLU A 589 9.82 -24.77 -28.32
C GLU A 589 10.47 -23.70 -27.44
N THR A 590 10.78 -22.54 -28.01
CA THR A 590 11.32 -21.41 -27.24
C THR A 590 10.32 -20.94 -26.16
N LEU A 591 9.03 -20.83 -26.49
CA LEU A 591 8.00 -20.46 -25.50
C LEU A 591 7.87 -21.51 -24.38
N MET A 592 7.94 -22.81 -24.71
CA MET A 592 7.94 -23.89 -23.72
C MET A 592 9.20 -23.89 -22.86
N ALA A 593 10.35 -23.48 -23.37
CA ALA A 593 11.59 -23.40 -22.62
C ALA A 593 11.53 -22.27 -21.57
N ILE A 594 11.11 -21.07 -21.97
CA ILE A 594 11.07 -19.88 -21.07
C ILE A 594 9.90 -19.88 -20.08
N THR A 595 8.92 -20.76 -20.25
CA THR A 595 7.81 -20.97 -19.32
C THR A 595 8.11 -22.04 -18.27
N ARG A 596 9.16 -22.86 -18.47
CA ARG A 596 9.57 -23.87 -17.50
C ARG A 596 10.35 -23.23 -16.33
N PRO A 597 10.20 -23.75 -15.11
CA PRO A 597 11.01 -23.30 -13.99
C PRO A 597 12.50 -23.50 -14.26
N GLU A 598 13.32 -22.50 -13.94
CA GLU A 598 14.78 -22.63 -13.88
C GLU A 598 15.24 -23.40 -12.63
N LEU A 599 14.38 -23.45 -11.61
CA LEU A 599 14.65 -24.15 -10.37
C LEU A 599 14.39 -25.64 -10.53
N ASP A 600 15.34 -26.47 -10.09
CA ASP A 600 15.06 -27.89 -9.91
C ASP A 600 14.15 -28.08 -8.69
N MET A 601 12.86 -28.20 -8.96
CA MET A 601 11.84 -28.36 -7.94
C MET A 601 12.10 -29.57 -7.04
N LYS A 602 12.72 -30.65 -7.56
CA LYS A 602 13.01 -31.85 -6.78
C LYS A 602 14.14 -31.63 -5.77
N SER A 603 15.20 -30.91 -6.14
CA SER A 603 16.26 -30.56 -5.19
C SER A 603 15.76 -29.64 -4.07
N LEU A 604 14.88 -28.67 -4.39
CA LEU A 604 14.19 -27.84 -3.38
C LEU A 604 13.35 -28.69 -2.44
N GLN A 605 12.53 -29.58 -2.97
CA GLN A 605 11.72 -30.51 -2.17
C GLN A 605 12.59 -31.40 -1.27
N ASN A 606 13.69 -31.93 -1.80
CA ASN A 606 14.62 -32.75 -1.03
C ASN A 606 15.30 -31.93 0.07
N LYS A 607 15.70 -30.69 -0.20
CA LYS A 607 16.29 -29.76 0.80
C LYS A 607 15.34 -29.53 1.98
N TYR A 608 14.05 -29.35 1.73
CA TYR A 608 13.06 -29.16 2.81
C TYR A 608 12.74 -30.46 3.55
N ARG A 609 12.70 -31.60 2.86
CA ARG A 609 12.48 -32.93 3.49
C ARG A 609 13.68 -33.42 4.30
N SER A 610 14.90 -32.97 3.98
CA SER A 610 16.12 -33.31 4.71
C SER A 610 16.45 -32.32 5.84
N ALA A 611 15.68 -31.25 6.02
CA ALA A 611 15.89 -30.32 7.13
C ALA A 611 15.53 -31.04 8.45
N PRO A 612 16.40 -31.01 9.47
CA PRO A 612 16.16 -31.71 10.73
C PRO A 612 14.86 -31.21 11.35
N THR A 613 14.06 -32.16 11.84
CA THR A 613 12.82 -31.84 12.54
C THR A 613 13.13 -31.09 13.85
N PRO A 614 12.19 -30.27 14.38
CA PRO A 614 12.42 -29.53 15.62
C PRO A 614 12.87 -30.42 16.79
N ASP A 615 12.42 -31.67 16.82
CA ASP A 615 12.79 -32.67 17.83
C ASP A 615 14.24 -33.16 17.69
N GLU A 616 14.80 -33.18 16.47
CA GLU A 616 16.19 -33.55 16.19
C GLU A 616 17.16 -32.38 16.46
N ALA A 617 16.71 -31.13 16.30
CA ALA A 617 17.53 -29.95 16.55
C ALA A 617 17.79 -29.69 18.05
N THR A 618 16.92 -30.19 18.93
CA THR A 618 17.13 -30.15 20.40
C THR A 618 17.99 -31.29 20.94
N ALA A 619 18.40 -32.24 20.09
CA ALA A 619 19.21 -33.39 20.46
C ALA A 619 20.70 -33.23 20.12
N VAL A 620 21.14 -32.04 19.69
CA VAL A 620 22.54 -31.71 19.35
C VAL A 620 23.11 -30.66 20.30
#